data_AF-A0A133VA31-F1
#
_entry.id   AF-A0A133VA31-F1
#
_cell.length_a   1.000
_cell.length_b   1.000
_cell.length_c   1.000
_cell.angle_alpha   90.00
_cell.angle_beta   90.00
_cell.angle_gamma   90.00
#
_symmetry.space_group_name_H-M   'P 1'
#
loop_
_entity.id
_entity.type
_entity.pdbx_description
1 polymer ?
#
loop_
_entity_poly.entity_id
_entity_poly.type
_entity_poly.pdbx_seq_one_letter_code
_entity_poly.pdbx_strand_id
1 'polypeptide(L)'
;MTSNYITYCSAKKRESGKWTPDKLYISQRIDRFVERCKDKSLDWAIFSALYGFFFPQQKKSAYDVTMKTDYDYWLGVAVIRNKEKLSRVESEKHLSQLIRKIKQQAKDRDIDRIFFYGPSPMMMRCYLEVLHYAFDDCSVVHGWKELQQHIEEDSNVIKVIHKISDIR
;
A
#
# COMPACT_ATOMS: atom_id res chain seq x y z
N MET A 1 -7.29 6.49 -19.38
CA MET A 1 -6.20 6.02 -18.52
C MET A 1 -6.54 6.39 -17.09
N THR A 2 -6.93 5.43 -16.26
CA THR A 2 -7.41 5.71 -14.89
C THR A 2 -6.23 5.69 -13.94
N SER A 3 -6.05 6.77 -13.20
CA SER A 3 -4.95 6.92 -12.23
C SER A 3 -5.51 6.87 -10.83
N ASN A 4 -4.85 6.13 -9.94
CA ASN A 4 -5.23 6.08 -8.53
C ASN A 4 -4.05 6.52 -7.66
N TYR A 5 -4.32 7.47 -6.77
CA TYR A 5 -3.38 7.88 -5.74
C TYR A 5 -3.48 6.92 -4.57
N ILE A 6 -2.36 6.37 -4.14
CA ILE A 6 -2.34 5.34 -3.10
C ILE A 6 -1.35 5.71 -2.03
N THR A 7 -1.74 5.60 -0.76
CA THR A 7 -0.79 5.64 0.36
C THR A 7 -0.92 4.39 1.22
N TYR A 8 0.11 4.00 1.94
CA TYR A 8 0.06 2.81 2.79
C TYR A 8 -0.74 3.04 4.08
N CYS A 9 -1.26 1.96 4.67
CA CYS A 9 -2.03 2.04 5.92
C CYS A 9 -1.18 2.46 7.13
N SER A 10 -1.81 2.65 8.28
CA SER A 10 -1.12 2.88 9.55
C SER A 10 -1.55 1.85 10.61
N ALA A 11 -0.69 1.64 11.61
CA ALA A 11 -1.00 0.75 12.73
C ALA A 11 -2.19 1.28 13.55
N LYS A 12 -2.17 2.59 13.88
CA LYS A 12 -3.18 3.25 14.72
C LYS A 12 -4.52 3.39 13.98
N LYS A 13 -5.57 2.82 14.55
CA LYS A 13 -6.93 2.85 13.99
C LYS A 13 -7.93 3.23 15.08
N ARG A 14 -9.05 3.83 14.66
CA ARG A 14 -10.20 4.07 15.54
C ARG A 14 -10.80 2.72 15.92
N GLU A 15 -10.98 2.50 17.21
CA GLU A 15 -11.61 1.30 17.75
C GLU A 15 -13.13 1.35 17.57
N SER A 16 -13.74 0.16 17.50
CA SER A 16 -15.19 -0.06 17.42
C SER A 16 -15.90 0.51 16.19
N GLY A 17 -16.84 -0.27 15.63
CA GLY A 17 -17.63 0.12 14.46
C GLY A 17 -16.94 -0.14 13.10
N LYS A 18 -17.57 0.36 12.03
CA LYS A 18 -17.08 0.25 10.65
C LYS A 18 -16.90 1.65 10.07
N TRP A 19 -15.68 1.94 9.62
CA TRP A 19 -15.28 3.28 9.18
C TRP A 19 -14.81 3.26 7.72
N THR A 20 -14.99 4.39 7.04
CA THR A 20 -14.29 4.66 5.77
C THR A 20 -12.80 4.80 6.00
N PRO A 21 -11.94 4.59 4.98
CA PRO A 21 -10.48 4.62 5.17
C PRO A 21 -9.97 5.90 5.83
N ASP A 22 -10.51 7.06 5.44
CA ASP A 22 -10.17 8.37 6.02
C ASP A 22 -10.58 8.55 7.48
N LYS A 23 -11.55 7.77 7.96
CA LYS A 23 -12.00 7.79 9.36
C LYS A 23 -11.42 6.67 10.20
N LEU A 24 -11.00 5.58 9.55
CA LEU A 24 -10.47 4.40 10.22
C LEU A 24 -9.07 4.65 10.76
N TYR A 25 -8.17 5.20 9.96
CA TYR A 25 -6.77 5.36 10.35
C TYR A 25 -6.57 6.68 11.10
N ILE A 26 -5.92 6.62 12.26
CA ILE A 26 -5.59 7.82 13.05
C ILE A 26 -4.15 8.20 12.71
N SER A 27 -3.97 8.97 11.63
CA SER A 27 -2.64 9.28 11.10
C SER A 27 -2.65 10.56 10.28
N GLN A 28 -1.97 11.60 10.77
CA GLN A 28 -1.80 12.89 10.07
C GLN A 28 -1.28 12.76 8.63
N ARG A 29 -0.46 11.73 8.33
CA ARG A 29 -0.02 11.45 6.95
C ARG A 29 -1.21 11.09 6.05
N ILE A 30 -2.09 10.23 6.55
CA ILE A 30 -3.26 9.74 5.81
C ILE A 30 -4.27 10.87 5.70
N ASP A 31 -4.49 11.63 6.76
CA ASP A 31 -5.38 12.79 6.77
C ASP A 31 -4.97 13.80 5.68
N ARG A 32 -3.70 14.24 5.68
CA ARG A 32 -3.16 15.15 4.65
C ARG A 32 -3.22 14.58 3.24
N PHE A 33 -2.97 13.28 3.09
CA PHE A 33 -3.08 12.60 1.80
C PHE A 33 -4.52 12.63 1.27
N VAL A 34 -5.48 12.28 2.12
CA VAL A 34 -6.90 12.25 1.75
C VAL A 34 -7.42 13.66 1.48
N GLU A 35 -7.10 14.63 2.32
CA GLU A 35 -7.45 16.04 2.12
C GLU A 35 -6.94 16.52 0.76
N ARG A 36 -5.66 16.26 0.46
CA ARG A 36 -5.08 16.63 -0.83
C ARG A 36 -5.79 15.99 -2.03
N CYS A 37 -6.12 14.69 -1.94
CA CYS A 37 -6.84 14.01 -3.01
C CYS A 37 -8.28 14.55 -3.16
N LYS A 38 -8.96 14.85 -2.05
CA LYS A 38 -10.31 15.45 -2.06
C LYS A 38 -10.29 16.85 -2.68
N ASP A 39 -9.36 17.70 -2.28
CA ASP A 39 -9.21 19.07 -2.80
C ASP A 39 -8.94 19.10 -4.32
N LYS A 40 -8.30 18.06 -4.83
CA LYS A 40 -7.97 17.90 -6.24
C LYS A 40 -8.95 17.00 -7.01
N SER A 41 -10.01 16.53 -6.36
CA SER A 41 -10.99 15.60 -6.95
C SER A 41 -10.33 14.37 -7.59
N LEU A 42 -9.29 13.83 -6.94
CA LEU A 42 -8.51 12.69 -7.41
C LEU A 42 -9.08 11.37 -6.88
N ASP A 43 -9.03 10.31 -7.69
CA ASP A 43 -9.27 8.97 -7.20
C ASP A 43 -8.15 8.53 -6.26
N TRP A 44 -8.52 7.96 -5.12
CA TRP A 44 -7.56 7.51 -4.14
C TRP A 44 -7.98 6.24 -3.39
N ALA A 45 -6.98 5.55 -2.84
CA ALA A 45 -7.17 4.42 -1.92
C ALA A 45 -6.07 4.38 -0.86
N ILE A 46 -6.32 3.64 0.23
CA ILE A 46 -5.27 3.28 1.19
C ILE A 46 -4.87 1.82 0.98
N PHE A 47 -3.59 1.57 0.76
CA PHE A 47 -3.07 0.22 0.68
C PHE A 47 -3.01 -0.42 2.07
N SER A 48 -4.03 -1.22 2.38
CA SER A 48 -4.16 -2.02 3.58
C SER A 48 -3.40 -3.34 3.45
N ALA A 49 -2.61 -3.66 4.47
CA ALA A 49 -1.97 -4.97 4.59
C ALA A 49 -2.96 -6.15 4.69
N LEU A 50 -4.25 -5.92 4.99
CA LEU A 50 -5.27 -6.98 5.06
C LEU A 50 -6.25 -6.95 3.88
N TYR A 51 -6.66 -5.76 3.47
CA TYR A 51 -7.76 -5.59 2.51
C TYR A 51 -7.31 -5.26 1.08
N GLY A 52 -6.01 -5.07 0.83
CA GLY A 52 -5.53 -4.54 -0.44
C GLY A 52 -5.83 -3.05 -0.54
N PHE A 53 -6.31 -2.60 -1.69
CA PHE A 53 -6.78 -1.23 -1.85
C PHE A 53 -8.10 -1.01 -1.10
N PHE A 54 -8.05 -0.16 -0.09
CA PHE A 54 -9.20 0.25 0.70
C PHE A 54 -9.73 1.59 0.18
N PHE A 55 -10.82 1.51 -0.58
CA PHE A 55 -11.40 2.64 -1.32
C PHE A 55 -12.35 3.50 -0.46
N PRO A 56 -12.59 4.77 -0.83
CA PRO A 56 -13.25 5.76 0.03
C PRO A 56 -14.68 5.40 0.45
N GLN A 57 -15.40 4.66 -0.40
CA GLN A 57 -16.80 4.27 -0.18
C GLN A 57 -16.93 3.02 0.69
N GLN A 58 -15.84 2.28 0.89
CA GLN A 58 -15.86 1.04 1.65
C GLN A 58 -15.83 1.35 3.16
N LYS A 59 -16.56 0.56 3.96
CA LYS A 59 -16.48 0.60 5.42
C LYS A 59 -15.93 -0.70 5.97
N LYS A 60 -14.92 -0.63 6.85
CA LYS A 60 -14.28 -1.79 7.48
C LYS A 60 -14.12 -1.58 8.98
N SER A 61 -14.09 -2.68 9.73
CA SER A 61 -13.77 -2.66 11.16
C SER A 61 -12.28 -2.48 11.38
N ALA A 62 -11.90 -2.09 12.59
CA ALA A 62 -10.51 -2.12 13.02
C ALA A 62 -9.92 -3.55 12.90
N TYR A 63 -8.64 -3.61 12.54
CA TYR A 63 -7.88 -4.85 12.37
C TYR A 63 -6.42 -4.59 12.74
N ASP A 64 -5.75 -5.62 13.25
CA ASP A 64 -4.33 -5.55 13.59
C ASP A 64 -3.50 -6.38 12.61
N VAL A 65 -3.27 -5.81 11.42
CA VAL A 65 -2.37 -6.37 10.40
C VAL A 65 -1.55 -5.25 9.79
N THR A 66 -0.23 -5.41 9.77
CA THR A 66 0.73 -4.51 9.12
C THR A 66 1.84 -5.32 8.44
N MET A 67 2.75 -4.64 7.74
CA MET A 67 3.92 -5.27 7.11
C MET A 67 5.18 -4.57 7.59
N LYS A 68 6.30 -5.29 7.57
CA LYS A 68 7.63 -4.73 7.79
C LYS A 68 8.63 -5.33 6.81
N THR A 69 9.71 -4.60 6.55
CA THR A 69 10.85 -5.16 5.80
C THR A 69 11.59 -6.18 6.66
N ASP A 70 11.86 -7.35 6.10
CA ASP A 70 12.58 -8.47 6.69
C ASP A 70 13.16 -9.33 5.56
N TYR A 71 14.47 -9.24 5.31
CA TYR A 71 15.11 -9.81 4.11
C TYR A 71 15.11 -11.34 4.05
N ASP A 72 14.88 -12.01 5.18
CA ASP A 72 14.80 -13.47 5.26
C ASP A 72 13.43 -14.00 4.78
N TYR A 73 12.50 -13.10 4.47
CA TYR A 73 11.13 -13.39 4.05
C TYR A 73 10.96 -13.21 2.54
N TRP A 74 9.91 -13.83 2.00
CA TRP A 74 9.53 -13.65 0.60
C TRP A 74 9.28 -12.16 0.29
N LEU A 75 9.84 -11.67 -0.82
CA LEU A 75 9.86 -10.26 -1.22
C LEU A 75 10.55 -9.32 -0.21
N GLY A 76 11.28 -9.87 0.77
CA GLY A 76 11.83 -9.07 1.86
C GLY A 76 10.75 -8.49 2.79
N VAL A 77 9.56 -9.11 2.86
CA VAL A 77 8.41 -8.60 3.62
C VAL A 77 7.88 -9.64 4.61
N ALA A 78 7.87 -9.27 5.89
CA ALA A 78 7.17 -10.02 6.94
C ALA A 78 5.81 -9.39 7.25
N VAL A 79 4.80 -10.24 7.47
CA VAL A 79 3.47 -9.82 7.91
C VAL A 79 3.41 -9.83 9.44
N ILE A 80 2.92 -8.74 10.02
CA ILE A 80 2.65 -8.63 11.45
C ILE A 80 1.15 -8.70 11.64
N ARG A 81 0.67 -9.61 12.48
CA ARG A 81 -0.75 -9.79 12.80
C ARG A 81 -0.91 -9.89 14.31
N ASN A 82 -1.84 -9.13 14.89
CA ASN A 82 -2.07 -9.09 16.33
C ASN A 82 -0.77 -8.85 17.12
N LYS A 83 0.08 -7.93 16.63
CA LYS A 83 1.43 -7.62 17.14
C LYS A 83 2.47 -8.75 17.03
N GLU A 84 2.11 -9.90 16.49
CA GLU A 84 3.02 -11.03 16.29
C GLU A 84 3.53 -11.09 14.85
N LYS A 85 4.82 -11.38 14.69
CA LYS A 85 5.42 -11.62 13.38
C LYS A 85 5.04 -13.02 12.93
N LEU A 86 4.33 -13.11 11.81
CA LEU A 86 3.98 -14.41 11.22
C LEU A 86 5.25 -15.15 10.78
N SER A 87 5.18 -16.48 10.69
CA SER A 87 6.25 -17.27 10.09
C SER A 87 6.46 -16.90 8.62
N ARG A 88 7.58 -17.35 8.02
CA ARG A 88 7.87 -17.12 6.61
C ARG A 88 6.76 -17.66 5.70
N VAL A 89 6.32 -18.90 5.95
CA VAL A 89 5.28 -19.57 5.15
C VAL A 89 3.92 -18.87 5.28
N GLU A 90 3.56 -18.44 6.49
CA GLU A 90 2.31 -17.72 6.72
C GLU A 90 2.32 -16.32 6.11
N SER A 91 3.46 -15.61 6.19
CA SER A 91 3.65 -14.32 5.54
C SER A 91 3.54 -14.46 4.02
N GLU A 92 4.21 -15.45 3.43
CA GLU A 92 4.16 -15.72 1.99
C GLU A 92 2.74 -16.02 1.51
N LYS A 93 2.02 -16.88 2.23
CA LYS A 93 0.61 -17.18 1.94
C LYS A 93 -0.26 -15.94 2.00
N HIS A 94 -0.07 -15.10 3.03
CA HIS A 94 -0.82 -13.85 3.19
C HIS A 94 -0.51 -12.86 2.07
N LEU A 95 0.77 -12.65 1.75
CA LEU A 95 1.20 -11.75 0.68
C LEU A 95 0.70 -12.22 -0.68
N SER A 96 0.74 -13.52 -0.96
CA SER A 96 0.22 -14.09 -2.21
C SER A 96 -1.28 -13.79 -2.39
N GLN A 97 -2.06 -13.93 -1.32
CA GLN A 97 -3.48 -13.57 -1.33
C GLN A 97 -3.69 -12.06 -1.48
N LEU A 98 -2.86 -11.24 -0.82
CA LEU A 98 -2.90 -9.79 -0.92
C LEU A 98 -2.60 -9.31 -2.35
N ILE A 99 -1.57 -9.87 -2.99
CA ILE A 99 -1.17 -9.58 -4.38
C ILE A 99 -2.29 -9.91 -5.35
N ARG A 100 -2.88 -11.12 -5.25
CA ARG A 100 -4.04 -11.50 -6.08
C ARG A 100 -5.20 -10.51 -5.92
N LYS A 101 -5.44 -10.07 -4.69
CA LYS A 101 -6.52 -9.14 -4.37
C LYS A 101 -6.29 -7.75 -4.95
N ILE A 102 -5.09 -7.18 -4.83
CA ILE A 102 -4.79 -5.84 -5.39
C ILE A 102 -4.78 -5.87 -6.92
N LYS A 103 -4.29 -6.96 -7.55
CA LYS A 103 -4.41 -7.18 -9.00
C LYS A 103 -5.87 -7.18 -9.43
N GLN A 104 -6.73 -7.93 -8.73
CA GLN A 104 -8.17 -7.97 -9.04
C GLN A 104 -8.84 -6.61 -8.81
N GLN A 105 -8.53 -5.92 -7.71
CA GLN A 105 -9.10 -4.60 -7.41
C GLN A 105 -8.70 -3.53 -8.42
N ALA A 106 -7.47 -3.58 -8.93
CA ALA A 106 -7.00 -2.72 -10.01
C ALA A 106 -7.76 -3.00 -11.30
N LYS A 107 -7.90 -4.29 -11.67
CA LYS A 107 -8.66 -4.71 -12.84
C LYS A 107 -10.14 -4.30 -12.76
N ASP A 108 -10.81 -4.54 -11.64
CA ASP A 108 -12.24 -4.23 -11.44
C ASP A 108 -12.56 -2.72 -11.54
N ARG A 109 -11.53 -1.87 -11.50
CA ARG A 109 -11.64 -0.41 -11.53
C ARG A 109 -10.87 0.20 -12.69
N ASP A 110 -10.38 -0.62 -13.61
CA ASP A 110 -9.58 -0.21 -14.76
C ASP A 110 -8.42 0.72 -14.37
N ILE A 111 -7.73 0.43 -13.25
CA ILE A 111 -6.58 1.22 -12.77
C ILE A 111 -5.36 0.91 -13.63
N ASP A 112 -4.97 1.87 -14.46
CA ASP A 112 -3.80 1.78 -15.35
C ASP A 112 -2.52 2.32 -14.71
N ARG A 113 -2.66 3.28 -13.78
CA ARG A 113 -1.53 3.93 -13.10
C ARG A 113 -1.76 4.09 -11.61
N ILE A 114 -0.71 3.82 -10.84
CA ILE A 114 -0.65 3.96 -9.38
C ILE A 114 0.37 5.03 -9.03
N PHE A 115 -0.09 6.12 -8.41
CA PHE A 115 0.76 7.13 -7.81
C PHE A 115 0.91 6.83 -6.32
N PHE A 116 1.99 6.16 -5.95
CA PHE A 116 2.22 5.69 -4.59
C PHE A 116 2.90 6.74 -3.72
N TYR A 117 2.12 7.40 -2.86
CA TYR A 117 2.59 8.41 -1.93
C TYR A 117 3.10 7.79 -0.62
N GLY A 118 4.38 8.07 -0.32
CA GLY A 118 5.02 7.73 0.93
C GLY A 118 6.13 8.73 1.30
N PRO A 119 5.96 9.54 2.37
CA PRO A 119 6.98 10.51 2.79
C PRO A 119 8.15 9.87 3.56
N SER A 120 8.03 8.58 3.93
CA SER A 120 9.03 7.86 4.71
C SER A 120 9.47 6.59 3.98
N PRO A 121 10.65 6.61 3.32
CA PRO A 121 11.26 5.46 2.66
C PRO A 121 11.19 4.16 3.46
N MET A 122 11.60 4.22 4.73
CA MET A 122 11.67 3.04 5.60
C MET A 122 10.32 2.35 5.81
N MET A 123 9.24 3.13 5.92
CA MET A 123 7.90 2.62 6.23
C MET A 123 7.14 2.22 4.96
N MET A 124 7.40 2.91 3.86
CA MET A 124 6.70 2.64 2.60
C MET A 124 7.28 1.44 1.86
N ARG A 125 8.55 1.10 2.11
CA ARG A 125 9.28 0.10 1.34
C ARG A 125 8.55 -1.23 1.25
N CYS A 126 8.20 -1.87 2.36
CA CYS A 126 7.53 -3.17 2.31
C CYS A 126 6.19 -3.15 1.56
N TYR A 127 5.50 -1.99 1.51
CA TYR A 127 4.31 -1.84 0.69
C TYR A 127 4.68 -1.66 -0.78
N LEU A 128 5.73 -0.90 -1.07
CA LEU A 128 6.22 -0.70 -2.42
C LEU A 128 6.73 -2.00 -3.05
N GLU A 129 7.45 -2.85 -2.30
CA GLU A 129 7.88 -4.19 -2.75
C GLU A 129 6.68 -5.06 -3.19
N VAL A 130 5.59 -5.03 -2.41
CA VAL A 130 4.38 -5.79 -2.75
C VAL A 130 3.70 -5.24 -4.01
N LEU A 131 3.67 -3.91 -4.19
CA LEU A 131 3.17 -3.31 -5.42
C LEU A 131 4.06 -3.65 -6.61
N HIS A 132 5.38 -3.52 -6.45
CA HIS A 132 6.37 -3.80 -7.48
C HIS A 132 6.24 -5.25 -7.99
N TYR A 133 6.20 -6.23 -7.08
CA TYR A 133 5.90 -7.61 -7.47
C TYR A 133 4.53 -7.73 -8.15
N ALA A 134 3.51 -7.06 -7.64
CA ALA A 134 2.16 -7.17 -8.17
C ALA A 134 1.98 -6.56 -9.56
N PHE A 135 2.73 -5.53 -9.96
CA PHE A 135 2.49 -4.83 -11.22
C PHE A 135 3.65 -4.90 -12.20
N ASP A 136 4.85 -5.25 -11.72
CA ASP A 136 6.06 -5.38 -12.53
C ASP A 136 6.58 -6.83 -12.58
N ASP A 137 5.92 -7.76 -11.87
CA ASP A 137 6.27 -9.20 -11.79
C ASP A 137 7.72 -9.46 -11.29
N CYS A 138 8.31 -8.48 -10.60
CA CYS A 138 9.66 -8.58 -10.07
C CYS A 138 9.67 -9.28 -8.71
N SER A 139 10.32 -10.44 -8.64
CA SER A 139 10.52 -11.23 -7.42
C SER A 139 11.85 -10.99 -6.71
N VAL A 140 12.70 -10.14 -7.27
CA VAL A 140 14.02 -9.81 -6.70
C VAL A 140 13.82 -8.96 -5.45
N VAL A 141 14.53 -9.29 -4.37
CA VAL A 141 14.55 -8.47 -3.16
C VAL A 141 15.59 -7.37 -3.34
N HIS A 142 15.12 -6.14 -3.51
CA HIS A 142 15.98 -4.99 -3.79
C HIS A 142 16.42 -4.29 -2.52
N GLY A 143 17.59 -3.64 -2.51
CA GLY A 143 17.86 -2.54 -1.59
C GLY A 143 16.93 -1.34 -1.84
N TRP A 144 16.80 -0.40 -0.91
CA TRP A 144 15.88 0.73 -1.09
C TRP A 144 16.17 1.57 -2.35
N LYS A 145 17.44 1.90 -2.61
CA LYS A 145 17.83 2.69 -3.79
C LYS A 145 17.55 1.92 -5.09
N GLU A 146 17.88 0.63 -5.11
CA GLU A 146 17.64 -0.26 -6.25
C GLU A 146 16.14 -0.40 -6.54
N LEU A 147 15.30 -0.53 -5.51
CA LEU A 147 13.85 -0.60 -5.66
C LEU A 147 13.29 0.66 -6.32
N GLN A 148 13.73 1.83 -5.86
CA GLN A 148 13.29 3.10 -6.45
C GLN A 148 13.72 3.20 -7.90
N GLN A 149 14.99 2.93 -8.19
CA GLN A 149 15.53 3.01 -9.54
C GLN A 149 14.79 2.04 -10.48
N HIS A 150 14.61 0.79 -10.05
CA HIS A 150 13.94 -0.23 -10.85
C HIS A 150 12.48 0.16 -11.16
N ILE A 151 11.74 0.70 -10.19
CA ILE A 151 10.37 1.18 -10.42
C ILE A 151 10.36 2.42 -11.32
N GLU A 152 11.32 3.33 -11.16
CA GLU A 152 11.40 4.54 -11.98
C GLU A 152 11.69 4.24 -13.45
N GLU A 153 12.59 3.29 -13.71
CA GLU A 153 13.06 2.89 -15.04
C GLU A 153 12.08 1.93 -15.74
N ASP A 154 11.60 0.90 -15.03
CA ASP A 154 10.92 -0.24 -15.66
C ASP A 154 9.41 -0.30 -15.38
N SER A 155 8.91 0.34 -14.32
CA SER A 155 7.47 0.31 -14.03
C SER A 155 6.67 1.27 -14.92
N ASN A 156 5.76 0.67 -15.70
CA ASN A 156 4.76 1.39 -16.48
C ASN A 156 3.50 1.73 -15.66
N VAL A 157 3.31 1.07 -14.51
CA VAL A 157 2.12 1.20 -13.67
C VAL A 157 2.39 2.08 -12.45
N ILE A 158 3.52 1.90 -11.77
CA ILE A 158 3.80 2.53 -10.49
C ILE A 158 4.66 3.78 -10.70
N LYS A 159 4.27 4.87 -10.04
CA LYS A 159 5.10 6.07 -9.86
C LYS A 159 5.14 6.42 -8.38
N VAL A 160 6.34 6.65 -7.85
CA VAL A 160 6.55 6.93 -6.43
C VAL A 160 6.50 8.43 -6.18
N ILE A 161 5.77 8.84 -5.13
CA ILE A 161 5.66 10.24 -4.70
C ILE A 161 6.11 10.38 -3.26
N HIS A 162 7.04 11.32 -3.00
CA HIS A 162 7.56 11.57 -1.65
C HIS A 162 7.00 12.83 -1.00
N LYS A 163 6.66 13.86 -1.80
CA LYS A 163 6.11 15.12 -1.28
C LYS A 163 4.63 15.20 -1.58
N ILE A 164 3.86 15.64 -0.58
CA ILE A 164 2.41 15.83 -0.72
C ILE A 164 2.07 16.86 -1.81
N SER A 165 2.95 17.84 -2.04
CA SER A 165 2.83 18.86 -3.09
C SER A 165 2.76 18.29 -4.50
N ASP A 166 3.35 17.10 -4.70
CA ASP A 166 3.52 16.50 -6.02
C ASP A 166 2.30 15.66 -6.43
N ILE A 167 1.33 15.50 -5.52
CA ILE A 167 -0.01 14.97 -5.82
C ILE A 167 -0.79 16.07 -6.57
N ARG A 168 -1.14 15.79 -7.84
CA ARG A 168 -1.72 16.76 -8.77
C ARG A 168 -2.74 16.19 -9.74
#